data_AF-A0A8T3PKG9-F1
#
_entry.id   AF-A0A8T3PKG9-F1
#
_cell.length_a   1.000
_cell.length_b   1.000
_cell.length_c   1.000
_cell.angle_alpha   90.00
_cell.angle_beta   90.00
_cell.angle_gamma   90.00
#
_symmetry.space_group_name_H-M   'P 1'
#
loop_
_entity.id
_entity.type
_entity.pdbx_description
1 polymer ?
#
loop_
_entity_poly.entity_id
_entity_poly.type
_entity_poly.pdbx_seq_one_letter_code
_entity_poly.pdbx_strand_id
1 'polypeptide(L)'
;MLGPDGQELHRHRKLSRYTDEHGTVEHITTGSTLTVLETPCGHLATPICLDVFAEASKALLLASHATVLLVPSLSKKVSAHRDASRAFATDRWGSTFVCNRTVRGFNLDAPSFHWPPLRDTPHEHDGTTPQLWFRLG
;
A
#
# COMPACT_ATOMS: atom_id res chain seq x y z
N MET A 1 -9.70 -10.82 0.63
CA MET A 1 -10.77 -9.83 0.47
C MET A 1 -12.08 -10.59 0.42
N LEU A 2 -13.02 -10.20 1.27
CA LEU A 2 -14.35 -10.80 1.29
C LEU A 2 -15.32 -9.85 0.61
N GLY A 3 -16.29 -10.42 -0.10
CA GLY A 3 -17.43 -9.71 -0.66
C GLY A 3 -18.46 -9.37 0.42
N PRO A 4 -19.50 -8.60 0.05
CA PRO A 4 -20.57 -8.21 0.97
C PRO A 4 -21.38 -9.40 1.50
N ASP A 5 -21.39 -10.52 0.79
CA ASP A 5 -22.00 -11.79 1.18
C ASP A 5 -21.06 -12.71 1.98
N GLY A 6 -19.85 -12.24 2.29
CA GLY A 6 -18.82 -13.00 3.01
C GLY A 6 -18.02 -13.97 2.15
N GLN A 7 -18.28 -14.07 0.85
CA GLN A 7 -17.52 -14.94 -0.05
C GLN A 7 -16.12 -14.37 -0.31
N GLU A 8 -15.13 -15.24 -0.55
CA GLU A 8 -13.78 -14.79 -0.90
C GLU A 8 -13.74 -14.30 -2.36
N LEU A 9 -13.56 -12.99 -2.53
CA LEU A 9 -13.39 -12.38 -3.86
C LEU A 9 -11.94 -12.42 -4.34
N HIS A 10 -11.00 -12.37 -3.40
CA HIS A 10 -9.58 -12.25 -3.74
C HIS A 10 -8.68 -12.70 -2.60
N ARG A 11 -7.62 -13.43 -2.95
CA ARG A 11 -6.55 -13.83 -2.03
C ARG A 11 -5.20 -13.42 -2.59
N HIS A 12 -4.45 -12.69 -1.77
CA HIS A 12 -3.08 -12.31 -2.06
C HIS A 12 -2.16 -12.87 -0.98
N ARG A 13 -1.00 -13.40 -1.39
CA ARG A 13 0.08 -13.78 -0.49
C ARG A 13 1.18 -12.74 -0.62
N LYS A 14 1.64 -12.23 0.52
CA LYS A 14 2.73 -11.25 0.62
C LYS A 14 3.93 -11.71 -0.21
N LEU A 15 4.52 -10.81 -0.97
CA LEU A 15 5.57 -11.15 -1.94
C LEU A 15 6.96 -11.10 -1.31
N SER A 16 7.16 -10.24 -0.31
CA SER A 16 8.45 -10.03 0.36
C SER A 16 8.35 -10.18 1.88
N ARG A 17 9.32 -10.88 2.48
CA ARG A 17 9.45 -10.96 3.95
C ARG A 17 10.13 -9.72 4.50
N TYR A 18 9.66 -9.25 5.63
CA TYR A 18 10.34 -8.21 6.39
C TYR A 18 11.54 -8.78 7.16
N THR A 19 12.68 -8.12 6.97
CA THR A 19 13.93 -8.36 7.68
C THR A 19 14.30 -7.11 8.47
N ASP A 20 14.69 -7.27 9.73
CA ASP A 20 15.32 -6.21 10.51
C ASP A 20 16.85 -6.39 10.53
N GLU A 21 17.54 -5.59 11.35
CA GLU A 21 19.00 -5.65 11.51
C GLU A 21 19.51 -6.98 12.12
N HIS A 22 18.63 -7.78 12.71
CA HIS A 22 18.96 -9.08 13.32
C HIS A 22 18.52 -10.27 12.46
N GLY A 23 17.82 -10.04 11.34
CA GLY A 23 17.45 -11.07 10.37
C GLY A 23 15.99 -11.04 9.94
N THR A 24 15.49 -12.17 9.44
CA THR A 24 14.09 -12.28 9.00
C THR A 24 13.17 -12.40 10.21
N VAL A 25 12.29 -11.42 10.40
CA VAL A 25 11.32 -11.38 11.50
C VAL A 25 10.01 -12.06 11.12
N GLU A 26 9.67 -12.07 9.83
CA GLU A 26 8.42 -12.66 9.35
C GLU A 26 8.59 -14.13 8.94
N HIS A 27 7.90 -15.01 9.65
CA HIS A 27 7.83 -16.44 9.36
C HIS A 27 6.62 -16.78 8.47
N ILE A 28 6.61 -16.26 7.25
CA ILE A 28 5.53 -16.48 6.27
C ILE A 28 6.03 -17.21 5.02
N THR A 29 5.15 -17.93 4.34
CA THR A 29 5.37 -18.36 2.96
C THR A 29 5.00 -17.24 2.02
N THR A 30 5.96 -16.78 1.22
CA THR A 30 5.73 -15.70 0.25
C THR A 30 4.98 -16.21 -0.98
N GLY A 31 4.23 -15.31 -1.61
CA GLY A 31 3.70 -15.51 -2.95
C GLY A 31 4.72 -15.10 -4.02
N SER A 32 4.44 -15.46 -5.26
CA SER A 32 5.21 -15.03 -6.44
C SER A 32 4.38 -14.23 -7.44
N THR A 33 3.09 -14.06 -7.18
CA THR A 33 2.12 -13.46 -8.10
C THR A 33 1.41 -12.29 -7.44
N LEU A 34 1.43 -11.14 -8.10
CA LEU A 34 0.55 -10.03 -7.77
C LEU A 34 -0.76 -10.20 -8.54
N THR A 35 -1.85 -10.44 -7.82
CA THR A 35 -3.18 -10.52 -8.42
C THR A 35 -3.82 -9.13 -8.39
N VAL A 36 -4.50 -8.78 -9.48
CA VAL A 36 -5.24 -7.52 -9.61
C VAL A 36 -6.72 -7.85 -9.76
N LEU A 37 -7.57 -7.17 -9.00
CA LEU A 37 -9.02 -7.31 -9.03
C LEU A 37 -9.65 -6.11 -9.73
N GLU A 38 -10.46 -6.34 -10.75
CA GLU A 38 -11.28 -5.29 -11.36
C GLU A 38 -12.41 -4.87 -10.41
N THR A 39 -12.53 -3.57 -10.17
CA THR A 39 -13.56 -2.99 -9.28
C THR A 39 -14.14 -1.72 -9.90
N PRO A 40 -15.31 -1.25 -9.45
CA PRO A 40 -15.84 0.06 -9.88
C PRO A 40 -14.91 1.25 -9.56
N CYS A 41 -13.97 1.07 -8.63
CA CYS A 41 -12.98 2.08 -8.26
C CYS A 41 -11.69 1.99 -9.11
N GLY A 42 -11.58 1.00 -10.01
CA GLY A 42 -10.39 0.73 -10.81
C GLY A 42 -9.79 -0.66 -10.57
N HIS A 43 -8.56 -0.84 -11.02
CA HIS A 43 -7.82 -2.10 -10.93
C HIS A 43 -7.09 -2.16 -9.59
N LEU A 44 -7.63 -2.94 -8.66
CA LEU A 44 -7.19 -3.01 -7.27
C LEU A 44 -6.12 -4.08 -7.08
N ALA A 45 -4.96 -3.68 -6.56
CA ALA A 45 -3.97 -4.60 -6.00
C ALA A 45 -3.89 -4.42 -4.48
N THR A 46 -3.59 -5.51 -3.76
CA THR A 46 -3.48 -5.47 -2.29
C THR A 46 -2.08 -5.85 -1.79
N PRO A 47 -1.00 -5.14 -2.19
CA PRO A 47 0.35 -5.44 -1.72
C PRO A 47 0.42 -5.25 -0.20
N ILE A 48 1.16 -6.10 0.51
CA ILE A 48 1.17 -6.08 1.98
C ILE A 48 2.47 -5.43 2.48
N CYS A 49 2.32 -4.34 3.25
CA CYS A 49 3.43 -3.64 3.93
C CYS A 49 4.62 -3.38 2.99
N LEU A 50 5.71 -4.12 3.20
CA LEU A 50 6.96 -4.08 2.44
C LEU A 50 6.79 -4.26 0.92
N ASP A 51 5.74 -4.95 0.47
CA ASP A 51 5.53 -5.24 -0.96
C ASP A 51 5.41 -3.98 -1.84
N VAL A 52 5.04 -2.83 -1.27
CA VAL A 52 4.88 -1.60 -2.04
C VAL A 52 6.21 -0.93 -2.40
N PHE A 53 7.31 -1.29 -1.74
CA PHE A 53 8.64 -0.70 -1.99
C PHE A 53 9.81 -1.69 -2.01
N ALA A 54 9.59 -2.99 -1.77
CA ALA A 54 10.62 -4.00 -1.96
C ALA A 54 10.94 -4.17 -3.45
N GLU A 55 12.21 -4.27 -3.79
CA GLU A 55 12.66 -4.33 -5.20
C GLU A 55 11.98 -5.47 -5.98
N ALA A 56 11.92 -6.68 -5.40
CA ALA A 56 11.29 -7.84 -6.02
C ALA A 56 9.79 -7.65 -6.27
N SER A 57 9.08 -7.02 -5.32
CA SER A 57 7.64 -6.78 -5.42
C SER A 57 7.32 -5.57 -6.31
N LYS A 58 8.21 -4.57 -6.33
CA LYS A 58 8.06 -3.33 -7.11
C LYS A 58 8.02 -3.62 -8.61
N ALA A 59 8.86 -4.54 -9.09
CA ALA A 59 8.83 -4.95 -10.50
C ALA A 59 7.46 -5.54 -10.89
N LEU A 60 6.84 -6.34 -10.02
CA LEU A 60 5.51 -6.91 -10.26
C LEU A 60 4.42 -5.83 -10.25
N LEU A 61 4.48 -4.88 -9.31
CA LEU A 61 3.56 -3.73 -9.27
C LEU A 61 3.69 -2.86 -10.52
N LEU A 62 4.92 -2.57 -10.96
CA LEU A 62 5.21 -1.81 -12.17
C LEU A 62 4.93 -2.56 -13.47
N ALA A 63 4.83 -3.89 -13.45
CA ALA A 63 4.37 -4.67 -14.61
C ALA A 63 2.84 -4.82 -14.63
N SER A 64 2.17 -4.52 -13.51
CA SER A 64 0.72 -4.66 -13.41
C SER A 64 -0.04 -3.51 -14.09
N HIS A 65 -1.35 -3.68 -14.23
CA HIS A 65 -2.29 -2.64 -14.65
C HIS A 65 -3.06 -2.05 -13.45
N ALA A 66 -2.57 -2.23 -12.22
CA ALA A 66 -3.20 -1.70 -11.03
C ALA A 66 -3.25 -0.16 -11.06
N THR A 67 -4.40 0.39 -10.69
CA THR A 67 -4.64 1.84 -10.54
C THR A 67 -5.02 2.22 -9.12
N VAL A 68 -5.30 1.23 -8.27
CA VAL A 68 -5.60 1.40 -6.85
C VAL A 68 -4.78 0.40 -6.05
N LEU A 69 -4.09 0.88 -5.02
CA LEU A 69 -3.39 0.04 -4.05
C LEU A 69 -4.12 0.12 -2.69
N LEU A 70 -4.46 -1.04 -2.13
CA LEU A 70 -4.88 -1.15 -0.73
C LEU A 70 -3.79 -1.90 0.03
N VAL A 71 -3.05 -1.17 0.87
CA VAL A 71 -1.83 -1.62 1.54
C VAL A 71 -2.09 -1.84 3.03
N PRO A 72 -2.51 -3.04 3.46
CA PRO A 72 -2.48 -3.38 4.87
C PRO A 72 -1.02 -3.40 5.34
N SER A 73 -0.74 -2.68 6.43
CA SER A 73 0.62 -2.48 6.92
C SER A 73 0.71 -2.59 8.44
N LEU A 74 1.89 -3.00 8.87
CA LEU A 74 2.33 -2.93 10.25
C LEU A 74 3.77 -2.41 10.23
N SER A 75 3.92 -1.09 10.22
CA SER A 75 5.22 -0.44 10.16
C SER A 75 5.36 0.63 11.24
N LYS A 76 6.56 0.70 11.85
CA LYS A 76 6.93 1.74 12.80
C LYS A 76 7.10 3.11 12.12
N LYS A 77 7.53 3.10 10.85
CA LYS A 77 7.76 4.29 10.01
C LYS A 77 7.02 4.14 8.69
N VAL A 78 6.31 5.17 8.28
CA VAL A 78 5.53 5.16 7.03
C VAL A 78 6.16 5.98 5.91
N SER A 79 7.33 6.59 6.12
CA SER A 79 8.02 7.38 5.08
C SER A 79 8.21 6.58 3.80
N ALA A 80 8.70 5.34 3.89
CA ALA A 80 8.84 4.45 2.74
C ALA A 80 7.51 4.16 2.03
N HIS A 81 6.41 4.04 2.79
CA HIS A 81 5.08 3.88 2.19
C HIS A 81 4.66 5.16 1.45
N ARG A 82 4.91 6.34 2.03
CA ARG A 82 4.59 7.64 1.42
C ARG A 82 5.38 7.85 0.14
N ASP A 83 6.67 7.55 0.16
CA ASP A 83 7.54 7.66 -1.01
C ASP A 83 7.06 6.74 -2.13
N ALA A 84 6.70 5.51 -1.79
CA ALA A 84 6.13 4.56 -2.75
C ALA A 84 4.76 4.99 -3.28
N SER A 85 3.87 5.49 -2.42
CA SER A 85 2.56 6.01 -2.83
C SER A 85 2.68 7.21 -3.76
N ARG A 86 3.63 8.11 -3.50
CA ARG A 86 3.93 9.27 -4.34
C ARG A 86 4.49 8.84 -5.70
N ALA A 87 5.44 7.90 -5.71
CA ALA A 87 5.97 7.34 -6.95
C ALA A 87 4.86 6.68 -7.77
N PHE A 88 4.00 5.88 -7.13
CA PHE A 88 2.87 5.22 -7.79
C PHE A 88 1.87 6.22 -8.38
N ALA A 89 1.53 7.29 -7.65
CA ALA A 89 0.67 8.35 -8.17
C ALA A 89 1.31 9.10 -9.36
N THR A 90 2.63 9.25 -9.36
CA THR A 90 3.39 9.89 -10.44
C THR A 90 3.43 9.00 -11.69
N ASP A 91 3.80 7.74 -11.52
CA ASP A 91 4.05 6.82 -12.62
C ASP A 91 2.75 6.27 -13.23
N ARG A 92 1.71 6.08 -12.40
CA ARG A 92 0.48 5.36 -12.79
C ARG A 92 -0.81 6.16 -12.66
N TRP A 93 -0.73 7.41 -12.20
CA TRP A 93 -1.92 8.21 -11.85
C TRP A 93 -2.89 7.44 -10.96
N GLY A 94 -2.32 6.63 -10.05
CA GLY A 94 -3.06 5.71 -9.21
C GLY A 94 -3.19 6.19 -7.78
N SER A 95 -4.19 5.67 -7.07
CA SER A 95 -4.46 5.96 -5.67
C SER A 95 -3.81 4.91 -4.77
N THR A 96 -3.31 5.31 -3.60
CA THR A 96 -2.83 4.36 -2.58
C THR A 96 -3.53 4.59 -1.24
N PHE A 97 -4.05 3.52 -0.64
CA PHE A 97 -4.65 3.50 0.68
C PHE A 97 -3.79 2.63 1.59
N VAL A 98 -3.10 3.22 2.57
CA VAL A 98 -2.29 2.49 3.54
C VAL A 98 -3.07 2.36 4.83
N CYS A 99 -3.39 1.12 5.20
CA CYS A 99 -4.05 0.77 6.45
C CYS A 99 -2.99 0.29 7.44
N ASN A 100 -2.39 1.20 8.20
CA ASN A 100 -1.34 0.89 9.17
C ASN A 100 -1.92 0.75 10.58
N ARG A 101 -1.63 -0.37 11.25
CA ARG A 101 -2.10 -0.58 12.62
C ARG A 101 -1.25 0.18 13.63
N THR A 102 -1.90 0.89 14.55
CA THR A 102 -1.27 1.38 15.77
C THR A 102 -1.09 0.24 16.78
N VAL A 103 0.15 -0.05 17.17
CA VAL A 103 0.45 -1.02 18.24
C VAL A 103 0.83 -0.25 19.50
N ARG A 104 0.17 -0.54 20.62
CA ARG A 104 0.48 0.09 21.92
C ARG A 104 1.96 -0.13 22.25
N GLY A 105 2.65 0.93 22.66
CA GLY A 105 4.09 0.90 22.95
C GLY A 105 5.00 1.27 21.77
N PHE A 106 4.43 1.46 20.57
CA PHE A 106 5.16 2.06 19.45
C PHE A 106 4.76 3.53 19.31
N ASN A 107 5.75 4.43 19.41
CA ASN A 107 5.58 5.81 19.00
C ASN A 107 5.58 5.81 17.46
N LEU A 108 4.38 5.85 16.86
CA LEU A 108 4.24 5.84 15.40
C LEU A 108 4.18 7.28 14.90
N ASP A 109 5.10 7.64 14.02
CA ASP A 109 5.15 8.98 13.42
C ASP A 109 4.00 9.24 12.43
N ALA A 110 3.18 8.23 12.08
CA ALA A 110 1.97 8.47 11.29
C ALA A 110 1.01 7.25 11.20
N PRO A 111 -0.32 7.46 11.36
CA PRO A 111 -1.35 6.43 11.18
C PRO A 111 -1.62 6.11 9.70
N SER A 112 -2.61 5.24 9.45
CA SER A 112 -3.19 4.99 8.11
C SER A 112 -3.41 6.28 7.32
N PHE A 113 -3.13 6.25 6.02
CA PHE A 113 -3.26 7.41 5.15
C PHE A 113 -3.72 7.03 3.74
N HIS A 114 -4.22 8.01 3.02
CA HIS A 114 -4.54 7.91 1.60
C HIS A 114 -3.68 8.90 0.80
N TRP A 115 -3.17 8.44 -0.34
CA TRP A 115 -2.48 9.25 -1.34
C TRP A 115 -3.31 9.26 -2.64
N PRO A 116 -3.84 10.42 -3.05
CA PRO A 116 -4.64 10.54 -4.26
C PRO A 116 -3.78 10.47 -5.53
N PRO A 117 -4.39 10.21 -6.70
CA PRO A 117 -3.68 10.32 -7.96
C PRO A 117 -3.31 11.80 -8.21
N LEU A 118 -2.24 12.05 -8.97
CA LEU A 118 -1.94 13.41 -9.40
C LEU A 118 -3.08 13.92 -10.29
N ARG A 119 -3.59 15.12 -10.00
CA ARG A 119 -4.53 15.83 -10.88
C ARG A 119 -3.74 16.83 -11.73
N ASP A 120 -4.13 16.97 -12.99
CA ASP A 120 -3.52 17.91 -13.94
C ASP A 120 -3.73 19.41 -13.64
N THR A 121 -4.34 19.79 -12.52
CA THR A 121 -4.58 21.22 -12.22
C THR A 121 -3.42 21.87 -11.47
N PRO A 122 -2.77 22.91 -12.03
CA PRO A 122 -1.77 23.70 -11.34
C PRO A 122 -2.47 24.71 -10.43
N HIS A 123 -2.74 24.32 -9.18
CA HIS A 123 -2.98 25.28 -8.12
C HIS A 123 -1.92 25.04 -7.04
N GLU A 124 -0.97 25.98 -7.00
CA GLU A 124 -0.01 26.26 -5.94
C GLU A 124 0.34 25.07 -5.03
N HIS A 125 1.41 24.37 -5.39
CA HIS A 125 2.07 23.42 -4.50
C HIS A 125 2.75 24.18 -3.35
N ASP A 126 2.05 24.33 -2.23
CA ASP A 126 2.61 24.77 -0.94
C ASP A 126 3.35 23.62 -0.19
N GLY A 127 3.62 22.51 -0.87
CA GLY A 127 4.33 21.37 -0.30
C GLY A 127 3.47 20.46 0.60
N THR A 128 2.17 20.73 0.76
CA THR A 128 1.27 19.91 1.58
C THR A 128 0.24 19.16 0.74
N THR A 129 0.64 18.01 0.18
CA THR A 129 -0.30 17.11 -0.51
C THR A 129 -1.44 16.71 0.44
N PRO A 130 -2.72 16.79 0.04
CA PRO A 130 -3.83 16.45 0.92
C PRO A 130 -3.78 14.96 1.28
N GLN A 131 -3.44 14.69 2.54
CA GLN A 131 -3.47 13.37 3.13
C GLN A 131 -4.75 13.25 3.94
N LEU A 132 -5.63 12.35 3.51
CA LEU A 132 -6.78 11.97 4.34
C LEU A 132 -6.31 10.93 5.35
N TRP A 133 -6.31 11.31 6.62
CA TRP A 133 -6.05 10.43 7.75
C TRP A 133 -7.35 9.82 8.22
N PHE A 134 -7.40 8.50 8.38
CA PHE A 134 -8.57 7.81 8.92
C PHE A 134 -8.14 6.85 10.03
N ARG A 135 -8.94 6.78 11.10
CA ARG A 135 -8.80 5.78 12.16
C ARG A 135 -9.73 4.63 11.85
N LEU A 136 -9.18 3.42 11.78
CA LEU A 136 -9.99 2.20 11.84
C LEU A 136 -10.30 1.95 13.32
N GLY A 137 -11.59 1.97 13.67
CA GLY A 137 -12.10 1.84 15.04
C GLY A 137 -11.81 0.48 15.68
#